data_AF-A0AAW8AJ48-F1
#
_entry.id   AF-A0AAW8AJ48-F1
#
_cell.length_a   1.000
_cell.length_b   1.000
_cell.length_c   1.000
_cell.angle_alpha   90.00
_cell.angle_beta   90.00
_cell.angle_gamma   90.00
#
_symmetry.space_group_name_H-M   'P 1'
#
loop_
_entity.id
_entity.type
_entity.pdbx_description
1 polymer ?
#
loop_
_entity_poly.entity_id
_entity_poly.type
_entity_poly.pdbx_seq_one_letter_code
_entity_poly.pdbx_strand_id
1 'polypeptide(L)'
;DLVVTLTSPASTAVELLSATCTSQDDLLLSFDDESGLTYGSWACPPTDGLSYQPQMPLSWLDGDAAAWYCSMTIDDIANVVGCCFYWW
;
A
#
# COMPACT_ATOMS: atom_id res chain seq x y z
N ASP A 1 4.85 1.35 -11.63
CA ASP A 1 4.24 2.38 -10.73
C ASP A 1 3.11 1.71 -9.99
N LEU A 2 3.23 1.51 -8.69
CA LEU A 2 2.27 0.71 -7.92
C LEU A 2 1.35 1.58 -7.06
N VAL A 3 0.07 1.24 -7.05
CA VAL A 3 -0.94 1.77 -6.12
C VAL A 3 -1.47 0.61 -5.30
N VAL A 4 -1.43 0.76 -3.97
CA VAL A 4 -1.94 -0.25 -3.03
C VAL A 4 -3.10 0.35 -2.26
N THR A 5 -4.28 -0.26 -2.42
CA THR A 5 -5.51 0.16 -1.74
C THR A 5 -6.02 -0.96 -0.85
N LEU A 6 -6.43 -0.61 0.36
CA LEU A 6 -7.14 -1.49 1.28
C LEU A 6 -8.58 -1.03 1.38
N THR A 7 -9.52 -1.92 1.08
CA THR A 7 -10.96 -1.60 1.05
C THR A 7 -11.69 -2.45 2.07
N SER A 8 -12.47 -1.80 2.95
CA SER A 8 -13.37 -2.47 3.88
C SER A 8 -14.62 -2.98 3.15
N PRO A 9 -15.33 -3.95 3.73
CA PRO A 9 -16.60 -4.41 3.17
C PRO A 9 -17.74 -3.37 3.24
N ALA A 10 -17.63 -2.33 4.08
CA ALA A 10 -18.55 -1.20 4.01
C ALA A 10 -18.18 -0.19 2.90
N SER A 11 -17.25 -0.57 2.02
CA SER A 11 -16.76 0.24 0.88
C SER A 11 -15.90 1.44 1.30
N THR A 12 -15.31 1.41 2.50
CA THR A 12 -14.32 2.39 2.92
C THR A 12 -12.97 2.01 2.30
N ALA A 13 -12.45 2.82 1.39
CA ALA A 13 -11.17 2.58 0.74
C ALA A 13 -10.09 3.52 1.30
N VAL A 14 -8.96 2.94 1.71
CA VAL A 14 -7.75 3.67 2.13
C VAL A 14 -6.59 3.29 1.22
N GLU A 15 -5.95 4.31 0.66
CA GLU A 15 -4.74 4.14 -0.15
C GLU A 15 -3.57 4.06 0.82
N LEU A 16 -2.88 2.93 0.81
CA LEU A 16 -1.70 2.71 1.64
C LEU A 16 -0.47 3.31 0.97
N LEU A 17 -0.41 3.20 -0.36
CA LEU A 17 0.74 3.53 -1.16
C LEU A 17 0.32 4.04 -2.54
N SER A 18 0.92 5.14 -2.98
CA SER A 18 0.94 5.51 -4.40
C SER A 18 2.34 5.80 -4.89
N ALA A 19 2.68 5.21 -6.05
CA ALA A 19 3.84 5.56 -6.87
C ALA A 19 5.17 5.65 -6.09
N THR A 20 5.65 4.50 -5.61
CA THR A 20 6.80 4.45 -4.69
C THR A 20 8.13 4.84 -5.32
N CYS A 21 8.48 4.31 -6.49
CA CYS A 21 9.86 4.37 -6.99
C CYS A 21 10.01 4.26 -8.52
N THR A 22 9.11 4.89 -9.29
CA THR A 22 9.12 4.92 -10.78
C THR A 22 9.30 3.55 -11.44
N SER A 23 10.55 3.17 -11.74
CA SER A 23 10.92 1.91 -12.43
C SER A 23 11.40 0.80 -11.50
N GLN A 24 11.26 0.95 -10.18
CA GLN A 24 11.65 -0.06 -9.21
C GLN A 24 10.40 -0.64 -8.56
N ASP A 25 10.12 -1.91 -8.88
CA ASP A 25 8.86 -2.57 -8.52
C ASP A 25 8.98 -3.49 -7.29
N ASP A 26 10.21 -3.70 -6.78
CA ASP A 26 10.44 -4.50 -5.58
C ASP A 26 9.88 -3.81 -4.33
N LEU A 27 9.06 -4.53 -3.56
CA LEU A 27 8.38 -4.04 -2.37
C LEU A 27 8.47 -5.06 -1.23
N LEU A 28 9.07 -4.63 -0.12
CA LEU A 28 9.06 -5.32 1.17
C LEU A 28 8.99 -4.25 2.27
N LEU A 29 7.78 -3.92 2.69
CA LEU A 29 7.48 -2.97 3.76
C LEU A 29 6.13 -3.32 4.41
N SER A 30 5.83 -2.73 5.56
CA SER A 30 4.53 -2.81 6.23
C SER A 30 3.94 -1.41 6.46
N PHE A 31 2.63 -1.33 6.69
CA PHE A 31 1.94 -0.08 7.02
C PHE A 31 1.36 -0.13 8.43
N ASP A 32 1.59 0.95 9.18
CA ASP A 32 1.15 1.14 10.56
C ASP A 32 1.02 2.65 10.80
N ASP A 33 -0.18 3.14 11.13
CA ASP A 33 -0.41 4.56 11.39
C ASP A 33 0.22 5.06 12.70
N GLU A 34 0.59 4.16 13.61
CA GLU A 34 1.42 4.46 14.78
C GLU A 34 2.92 4.44 14.50
N SER A 35 3.35 4.11 13.29
CA SER A 35 4.78 4.09 12.96
C SER A 35 5.42 5.48 13.14
N GLY A 36 6.66 5.50 13.65
CA GLY A 36 7.49 6.71 13.70
C GLY A 36 8.11 7.10 12.35
N LEU A 37 8.02 6.24 11.34
CA LEU A 37 8.53 6.50 9.98
C LEU A 37 7.39 7.04 9.12
N THR A 38 7.56 8.24 8.56
CA THR A 38 6.53 8.92 7.79
C THR A 38 6.35 8.32 6.39
N TYR A 39 5.18 8.52 5.80
CA TYR A 39 4.93 8.21 4.39
C TYR A 39 6.03 8.77 3.48
N GLY A 40 6.54 7.96 2.55
CA GLY A 40 7.57 8.34 1.57
C GLY A 40 9.00 8.42 2.10
N SER A 41 9.25 8.09 3.38
CA SER A 41 10.60 8.20 3.97
C SER A 41 11.51 6.98 3.73
N TRP A 42 11.02 5.95 3.02
CA TRP A 42 11.78 4.78 2.62
C TRP A 42 12.82 5.08 1.53
N ALA A 43 13.86 4.24 1.46
CA ALA A 43 14.76 4.23 0.31
C ALA A 43 14.07 3.54 -0.89
N CYS A 44 14.47 3.89 -2.11
CA CYS A 44 13.99 3.23 -3.32
C CYS A 44 14.98 2.15 -3.80
N PRO A 45 14.54 0.88 -3.99
CA PRO A 45 13.19 0.35 -3.76
C PRO A 45 12.93 0.07 -2.28
N PRO A 46 11.67 0.19 -1.80
CA PRO A 46 11.36 0.07 -0.40
C PRO A 46 11.32 -1.40 0.00
N THR A 47 12.50 -1.90 0.36
CA THR A 47 12.78 -3.34 0.58
C THR A 47 13.38 -3.63 1.95
N ASP A 48 13.32 -2.67 2.86
CA ASP A 48 13.92 -2.76 4.20
C ASP A 48 13.08 -3.54 5.22
N GLY A 49 11.83 -3.87 4.88
CA GLY A 49 10.92 -4.60 5.75
C GLY A 49 10.44 -3.80 6.98
N LEU A 50 10.62 -2.47 6.98
CA LEU A 50 10.17 -1.61 8.07
C LEU A 50 8.68 -1.26 7.93
N SER A 51 8.10 -0.77 9.02
CA SER A 51 6.73 -0.25 9.03
C SER A 51 6.72 1.26 8.81
N TYR A 52 5.91 1.75 7.89
CA TYR A 52 5.74 3.17 7.58
C TYR A 52 4.30 3.60 7.81
N GLN A 53 4.11 4.90 8.07
CA GLN A 53 2.78 5.48 8.00
C GLN A 53 2.23 5.37 6.57
N PRO A 54 0.99 4.88 6.39
CA PRO A 54 0.33 4.84 5.09
C PRO A 54 0.00 6.24 4.58
N GLN A 55 -0.32 6.37 3.28
CA GLN A 55 -0.76 7.64 2.72
C GLN A 55 -2.06 8.14 3.37
N MET A 56 -3.02 7.23 3.57
CA MET A 56 -4.22 7.46 4.36
C MET A 56 -4.18 6.60 5.63
N PRO A 57 -4.46 7.17 6.82
CA PRO A 57 -4.32 6.46 8.08
C PRO A 57 -5.27 5.26 8.17
N LEU A 58 -4.78 4.15 8.74
CA LEU A 58 -5.56 2.92 8.87
C LEU A 58 -6.74 3.07 9.83
N SER A 59 -6.62 3.97 10.82
CA SER A 59 -7.72 4.37 11.70
C SER A 59 -8.96 4.93 10.99
N TRP A 60 -8.92 5.23 9.69
CA TRP A 60 -10.15 5.50 8.91
C TRP A 60 -11.04 4.27 8.73
N LEU A 61 -10.48 3.07 8.94
CA LEU A 61 -11.22 1.81 8.99
C LEU A 61 -11.77 1.51 10.40
N ASP A 62 -11.41 2.30 11.42
CA ASP A 62 -11.88 2.08 12.78
C ASP A 62 -13.38 2.31 12.90
N GLY A 63 -14.05 1.38 13.59
CA GLY A 63 -15.51 1.43 13.75
C GLY A 63 -16.29 0.97 12.52
N ASP A 64 -15.62 0.60 11.43
CA ASP A 64 -16.24 -0.11 10.33
C ASP A 64 -16.57 -1.55 10.79
N ALA A 65 -17.87 -1.82 10.98
CA ALA A 65 -18.37 -3.07 11.53
C ALA A 65 -17.97 -4.32 10.72
N ALA A 66 -17.40 -4.14 9.53
CA ALA A 66 -16.96 -5.21 8.64
C ALA A 66 -15.41 -5.33 8.50
N ALA A 67 -14.61 -4.72 9.36
CA ALA A 67 -13.13 -4.77 9.31
C ALA A 67 -12.51 -6.19 9.37
N TRP A 68 -13.30 -7.25 9.57
CA TRP A 68 -12.83 -8.63 9.66
C TRP A 68 -12.42 -9.26 8.31
N TYR A 69 -12.69 -8.61 7.17
CA TYR A 69 -12.22 -9.05 5.85
C TYR A 69 -12.02 -7.86 4.89
N CYS A 70 -11.01 -7.03 5.14
CA CYS A 70 -10.62 -6.02 4.16
C CYS A 70 -9.97 -6.67 2.93
N SER A 71 -10.34 -6.22 1.73
CA SER A 71 -9.70 -6.64 0.48
C SER A 71 -8.58 -5.68 0.12
N MET A 72 -7.38 -6.21 -0.11
CA MET A 72 -6.26 -5.44 -0.62
C MET A 72 -6.18 -5.59 -2.15
N THR A 73 -6.07 -4.46 -2.84
CA THR A 73 -5.85 -4.39 -4.28
C THR A 73 -4.50 -3.74 -4.55
N ILE A 74 -3.73 -4.32 -5.47
CA ILE A 74 -2.46 -3.80 -5.95
C ILE A 74 -2.61 -3.58 -7.45
N ASP A 75 -2.55 -2.32 -7.87
CA ASP A 75 -2.66 -1.90 -9.26
C ASP A 75 -1.30 -1.38 -9.75
N ASP A 76 -0.76 -1.97 -10.82
CA ASP A 76 0.37 -1.36 -11.55
C ASP A 76 -0.18 -0.41 -12.61
N ILE A 77 -0.01 0.88 -12.37
CA ILE A 77 -0.50 1.97 -13.22
C ILE A 77 0.59 2.51 -14.17
N ALA A 78 1.79 1.89 -14.18
CA ALA A 78 2.82 2.32 -15.12
C ALA A 78 2.34 2.08 -16.55
N ASN A 79 2.21 3.16 -17.32
CA ASN A 79 1.87 3.12 -18.74
C ASN A 79 3.13 2.83 -19.58
N VAL A 80 3.93 1.85 -19.16
CA VAL A 80 5.10 1.37 -19.86
C VAL A 80 4.95 -0.14 -19.98
N VAL A 81 5.00 -0.64 -21.21
CA VAL A 81 4.95 -2.07 -21.54
C VAL A 81 5.97 -2.88 -20.72
N GLY A 82 5.52 -3.47 -19.61
CA GLY A 82 6.29 -4.35 -18.74
C GLY A 82 5.92 -4.06 -17.29
N CYS A 83 5.15 -4.87 -16.58
CA CYS A 83 5.32 -6.32 -16.49
C CYS A 83 4.03 -6.99 -15.99
N CYS A 84 3.85 -8.26 -16.36
CA CYS A 84 2.71 -9.06 -15.92
C CYS A 84 2.98 -9.61 -14.52
N PHE A 85 2.03 -9.42 -13.60
CA PHE A 85 2.00 -10.09 -12.29
C PHE A 85 1.90 -11.61 -12.49
N TYR A 86 2.90 -12.36 -12.02
CA TYR A 86 2.85 -13.82 -11.93
C TYR A 86 2.62 -14.21 -10.47
N TRP A 87 1.48 -14.83 -10.18
CA TRP A 87 1.25 -15.54 -8.92
C TRP A 87 1.88 -16.94 -9.02
N TRP A 88 2.61 -17.34 -7.98
CA TRP A 88 2.93 -18.74 -7.68
C TRP A 88 2.37 -19.11 -6.32
#